data_AF-A0A845WQ58-F1
#
_entry.id   AF-A0A845WQ58-F1
#
_cell.length_a   1.000
_cell.length_b   1.000
_cell.length_c   1.000
_cell.angle_alpha   90.00
_cell.angle_beta   90.00
_cell.angle_gamma   90.00
#
_symmetry.space_group_name_H-M   'P 1'
#
loop_
_entity.id
_entity.type
_entity.pdbx_description
1 polymer ?
#
loop_
_entity_poly.entity_id
_entity_poly.type
_entity_poly.pdbx_seq_one_letter_code
_entity_poly.pdbx_strand_id
1 'polypeptide(L)'
;MNWLLDATTKDGIDKILFLSRDGYIMHKVYYLLAGYRDNSPRAEYMYASRGALNIPSIFELNDVAMDFLASGTSILTVSQFLERIDIDPKQYQQ
;
A
#
# COMPACT_ATOMS: atom_id res chain seq x y z
N MET A 1 2.97 -16.84 8.35
CA MET A 1 4.29 -16.17 8.35
C MET A 1 5.30 -16.90 7.47
N ASN A 2 5.37 -18.25 7.52
CA ASN A 2 6.25 -19.02 6.63
C ASN A 2 6.12 -18.63 5.15
N TRP A 3 4.88 -18.47 4.64
CA TRP A 3 4.66 -18.02 3.26
C TRP A 3 5.42 -16.73 2.89
N LEU A 4 5.51 -15.77 3.82
CA LEU A 4 6.18 -14.48 3.59
C LEU A 4 7.69 -14.70 3.54
N LEU A 5 8.23 -15.49 4.47
CA LEU A 5 9.66 -15.80 4.52
C LEU A 5 10.11 -16.61 3.32
N ASP A 6 9.30 -17.58 2.90
CA ASP A 6 9.57 -18.44 1.73
C ASP A 6 9.62 -17.57 0.46
N ALA A 7 8.65 -16.66 0.30
CA ALA A 7 8.63 -15.71 -0.81
C ALA A 7 9.84 -14.77 -0.79
N THR A 8 10.15 -14.16 0.36
CA THR A 8 11.29 -13.23 0.46
C THR A 8 12.63 -13.93 0.25
N THR A 9 12.77 -15.18 0.69
CA THR A 9 13.98 -15.98 0.48
C THR A 9 14.12 -16.32 -1.00
N LYS A 10 13.04 -16.79 -1.63
CA LYS A 10 13.01 -17.14 -3.05
C LYS A 10 13.39 -15.94 -3.93
N ASP A 11 12.86 -14.77 -3.60
CA ASP A 11 13.03 -13.55 -4.40
C ASP A 11 14.27 -12.74 -4.00
N GLY A 12 15.07 -13.22 -3.02
CA GLY A 12 16.30 -12.57 -2.58
C GLY A 12 16.07 -11.21 -1.90
N ILE A 13 14.93 -11.03 -1.25
CA ILE A 13 14.54 -9.79 -0.59
C ILE A 13 15.25 -9.66 0.75
N ASP A 14 15.94 -8.54 0.96
CA ASP A 14 16.71 -8.24 2.17
C ASP A 14 15.94 -7.34 3.17
N LYS A 15 14.92 -6.62 2.70
CA LYS A 15 14.12 -5.69 3.50
C LYS A 15 12.62 -5.74 3.21
N ILE A 16 11.82 -5.73 4.27
CA ILE A 16 10.36 -5.66 4.24
C ILE A 16 9.90 -4.33 4.85
N LEU A 17 9.01 -3.62 4.16
CA LEU A 17 8.34 -2.43 4.67
C LEU A 17 6.87 -2.73 4.99
N PHE A 18 6.52 -2.66 6.28
CA PHE A 18 5.13 -2.76 6.72
C PHE A 18 4.50 -1.37 6.76
N LEU A 19 3.53 -1.13 5.89
CA LEU A 19 2.90 0.18 5.72
C LEU A 19 1.77 0.43 6.73
N SER A 20 1.45 1.69 7.00
CA SER A 20 0.43 2.09 7.97
C SER A 20 -1.00 1.55 7.71
N ARG A 21 -1.88 1.69 8.71
CA ARG A 21 -3.22 1.09 8.88
C ARG A 21 -3.18 -0.35 9.40
N ASP A 22 -2.80 -1.31 8.55
CA ASP A 22 -2.84 -2.74 8.91
C ASP A 22 -1.43 -3.33 9.11
N GLY A 23 -0.39 -2.71 8.54
CA GLY A 23 0.98 -3.22 8.63
C GLY A 23 1.61 -3.12 10.03
N TYR A 24 1.08 -2.29 10.94
CA TYR A 24 1.62 -2.19 12.30
C TYR A 24 1.49 -3.50 13.07
N ILE A 25 0.32 -4.15 12.99
CA ILE A 25 0.10 -5.45 13.63
C ILE A 25 0.96 -6.51 12.95
N MET A 26 1.02 -6.50 11.61
CA MET A 26 1.83 -7.46 10.85
C MET A 26 3.32 -7.36 11.16
N HIS A 27 3.85 -6.14 11.32
CA HIS A 27 5.22 -5.88 11.77
C HIS A 27 5.48 -6.48 13.16
N LYS A 28 4.56 -6.31 14.12
CA LYS A 28 4.68 -6.94 15.44
C LYS A 28 4.66 -8.47 15.35
N VAL A 29 3.72 -9.04 14.60
CA VAL A 29 3.60 -10.49 14.40
C VAL A 29 4.86 -11.05 13.72
N TYR A 30 5.42 -10.33 12.76
CA TYR A 30 6.69 -10.69 12.12
C TYR A 30 7.82 -10.82 13.14
N TYR A 31 8.00 -9.83 14.02
CA TYR A 31 9.02 -9.89 15.05
C TYR A 31 8.80 -11.02 16.07
N LEU A 32 7.55 -11.31 16.44
CA LEU A 32 7.24 -12.41 17.36
C LEU A 32 7.52 -13.79 16.77
N LEU A 33 7.37 -13.97 15.45
CA LEU A 33 7.40 -15.29 14.82
C LEU A 33 8.71 -15.58 14.05
N ALA A 34 9.37 -14.54 13.54
CA ALA A 34 10.37 -14.67 12.49
C ALA A 34 11.53 -13.66 12.53
N GLY A 35 11.33 -12.48 13.11
CA GLY A 35 12.28 -11.36 13.00
C GLY A 35 13.66 -11.57 13.63
N TYR A 36 13.85 -12.65 14.40
CA TYR A 36 15.13 -13.01 15.03
C TYR A 36 15.76 -14.29 14.46
N ARG A 37 15.19 -14.88 13.40
CA ARG A 37 15.80 -16.06 12.75
C ARG A 37 16.98 -15.62 11.89
N ASP A 38 18.04 -16.41 11.88
CA ASP A 38 19.13 -16.23 10.94
C ASP A 38 18.58 -16.27 9.50
N ASN A 39 19.00 -15.29 8.68
CA ASN A 39 18.56 -15.07 7.29
C ASN A 39 17.14 -14.51 7.09
N SER A 40 16.43 -14.10 8.14
CA SER A 40 15.18 -13.33 7.96
C SER A 40 15.48 -11.92 7.44
N PRO A 41 14.70 -11.39 6.48
CA PRO A 41 14.82 -10.01 6.03
C PRO A 41 14.66 -9.01 7.18
N ARG A 42 15.32 -7.87 7.08
CA ARG A 42 15.07 -6.74 8.00
C ARG A 42 13.65 -6.22 7.78
N ALA A 43 12.92 -5.99 8.85
CA ALA A 43 11.57 -5.43 8.76
C ALA A 43 11.53 -4.04 9.40
N GLU A 44 10.87 -3.10 8.74
CA GLU A 44 10.61 -1.77 9.29
C GLU A 44 9.15 -1.40 9.12
N TYR A 45 8.63 -0.63 10.07
CA TYR A 45 7.31 -0.02 9.95
C TYR A 45 7.44 1.40 9.38
N MET A 46 6.68 1.69 8.33
CA MET A 46 6.72 2.97 7.63
C MET A 46 5.32 3.61 7.60
N TYR A 47 5.26 4.88 8.03
CA TYR A 47 4.06 5.69 7.85
C TYR A 47 3.94 6.08 6.38
N ALA A 48 2.89 5.61 5.71
CA ALA A 48 2.65 5.90 4.30
C ALA A 48 1.14 5.95 4.02
N SER A 49 0.67 7.06 3.48
CA SER A 49 -0.71 7.12 2.98
C SER A 49 -0.83 6.31 1.70
N ARG A 50 -2.01 5.72 1.44
CA ARG A 50 -2.26 5.03 0.17
C ARG A 50 -2.07 5.95 -1.03
N GLY A 51 -2.47 7.22 -0.92
CA GLY A 51 -2.29 8.21 -1.99
C GLY A 51 -0.82 8.48 -2.30
N ALA A 52 0.03 8.58 -1.28
CA ALA A 52 1.46 8.82 -1.45
C ALA A 52 2.20 7.68 -2.17
N LEU A 53 1.63 6.47 -2.21
CA LEU A 53 2.20 5.32 -2.92
C LEU A 53 1.51 5.08 -4.27
N ASN A 54 0.17 5.16 -4.28
CA ASN A 54 -0.63 4.84 -5.44
C ASN A 54 -0.50 5.90 -6.54
N ILE A 55 -0.54 7.19 -6.21
CA ILE A 55 -0.49 8.25 -7.23
C ILE A 55 0.86 8.24 -7.99
N PRO A 56 2.03 8.18 -7.30
CA PRO A 56 3.31 8.13 -8.02
C PRO A 56 3.55 6.85 -8.80
N SER A 57 2.84 5.76 -8.49
CA SER A 57 2.94 4.50 -9.25
C SER A 57 2.23 4.54 -10.62
N ILE A 58 1.42 5.56 -10.88
CA ILE A 58 0.69 5.72 -12.14
C ILE A 58 1.54 6.56 -13.09
N PHE A 59 2.18 5.91 -14.05
CA PHE A 59 2.99 6.56 -15.09
C PHE A 59 2.17 6.96 -16.33
N GLU A 60 1.04 6.28 -16.54
CA GLU A 60 0.11 6.52 -17.64
C GLU A 60 -1.32 6.31 -17.14
N LEU A 61 -2.24 7.20 -17.55
CA LEU A 61 -3.65 7.11 -17.20
C LEU A 61 -4.39 6.25 -18.23
N ASN A 62 -4.23 4.93 -18.11
CA ASN A 62 -4.94 3.93 -18.93
C ASN A 62 -6.10 3.29 -18.13
N ASP A 63 -6.86 2.40 -18.77
CA ASP A 63 -8.03 1.75 -18.15
C ASP A 63 -7.67 0.98 -16.87
N VAL A 64 -6.49 0.33 -16.84
CA VAL A 64 -6.00 -0.38 -15.65
C VAL A 64 -5.73 0.58 -14.49
N ALA A 65 -5.09 1.72 -14.78
CA ALA A 65 -4.86 2.76 -13.78
C ALA A 65 -6.18 3.37 -13.29
N MET A 66 -7.15 3.56 -14.19
CA MET A 66 -8.48 4.06 -13.85
C MET A 66 -9.26 3.11 -12.96
N ASP A 67 -9.27 1.81 -13.30
CA ASP A 67 -9.89 0.76 -12.49
C ASP A 67 -9.24 0.69 -11.10
N PHE A 68 -7.91 0.81 -11.03
CA PHE A 68 -7.18 0.83 -9.76
C PHE A 68 -7.54 2.06 -8.91
N LEU A 69 -7.59 3.25 -9.51
CA LEU A 69 -7.96 4.49 -8.82
C LEU A 69 -9.40 4.44 -8.30
N ALA A 70 -10.32 3.95 -9.13
CA ALA A 70 -11.74 3.78 -8.82
C ALA A 70 -12.03 2.49 -8.01
N SER A 71 -11.03 1.68 -7.71
CA SER A 71 -11.25 0.43 -6.97
C SER A 71 -11.73 0.73 -5.54
N GLY A 72 -12.80 0.05 -5.12
CA GLY A 72 -13.40 0.25 -3.81
C GLY A 72 -14.10 1.60 -3.63
N THR A 73 -14.35 2.35 -4.71
CA THR A 73 -15.09 3.62 -4.68
C THR A 73 -16.58 3.46 -4.98
N SER A 74 -17.11 2.23 -5.00
CA SER A 74 -18.55 1.96 -5.20
C SER A 74 -19.45 2.62 -4.15
N ILE A 75 -18.87 3.00 -3.00
CA ILE A 75 -19.52 3.73 -1.91
C ILE A 75 -19.22 5.24 -1.91
N LEU A 76 -18.37 5.73 -2.82
CA LEU A 76 -17.96 7.13 -2.88
C LEU A 76 -18.73 7.85 -3.98
N THR A 77 -19.13 9.09 -3.70
CA THR A 77 -19.60 10.01 -4.75
C THR A 77 -18.41 10.48 -5.60
N VAL A 78 -18.68 11.00 -6.79
CA VAL A 78 -17.65 11.61 -7.65
C VAL A 78 -16.89 12.71 -6.91
N SER A 79 -17.58 13.52 -6.10
CA SER A 79 -16.96 14.55 -5.25
C SER A 79 -15.97 13.96 -4.25
N GLN A 80 -16.36 12.89 -3.56
CA GLN A 80 -15.49 12.22 -2.58
C GLN A 80 -14.31 11.51 -3.25
N PHE A 81 -14.48 11.03 -4.49
CA PHE A 81 -13.38 10.50 -5.28
C PHE A 81 -12.37 11.59 -5.64
N LEU A 82 -12.83 12.75 -6.12
CA LEU A 82 -11.97 13.89 -6.45
C LEU A 82 -11.20 14.39 -5.23
N GLU A 83 -11.86 14.56 -4.08
CA GLU A 83 -11.20 14.94 -2.82
C GLU A 83 -10.10 13.94 -2.41
N ARG A 84 -10.32 12.64 -2.65
CA ARG A 84 -9.37 11.58 -2.31
C ARG A 84 -8.08 11.64 -3.15
N ILE A 85 -8.16 12.19 -4.36
CA ILE A 85 -7.00 12.43 -5.23
C ILE A 85 -6.51 13.89 -5.15
N ASP A 86 -6.91 14.61 -4.09
CA ASP A 86 -6.51 15.99 -3.80
C ASP A 86 -6.94 17.00 -4.87
N ILE A 87 -8.06 16.72 -5.54
CA ILE A 87 -8.71 17.62 -6.51
C ILE A 87 -9.95 18.22 -5.87
N ASP A 88 -10.06 19.55 -5.85
CA ASP A 88 -11.23 20.26 -5.34
C ASP A 88 -12.44 20.08 -6.28
N PRO A 89 -13.50 19.37 -5.86
CA PRO A 89 -14.67 19.13 -6.70
C PRO A 89 -15.41 20.41 -7.09
N LYS A 90 -15.33 21.46 -6.27
CA LYS A 90 -16.04 22.72 -6.50
C LYS A 90 -15.55 23.46 -7.74
N GLN A 91 -14.33 23.20 -8.18
CA GLN A 91 -13.77 23.79 -9.40
C GLN A 91 -14.42 23.23 -10.67
N TYR A 92 -15.17 22.13 -10.57
CA TYR A 92 -15.72 21.40 -11.72
C TYR A 92 -17.25 21.24 -11.66
N GLN A 93 -17.93 21.99 -10.78
CA GLN A 93 -19.39 22.08 -10.80
C GLN A 93 -19.81 23.00 -11.95
N GLN A 94 -20.41 22.43 -13.00
CA GLN A 94 -21.15 23.17 -14.05
C GLN A 94 -22.58 23.45 -13.60
#